data_AF-A0A2G9XM83-F1
#
_entry.id   AF-A0A2G9XM83-F1
#
_cell.length_a   1.000
_cell.length_b   1.000
_cell.length_c   1.000
_cell.angle_alpha   90.00
_cell.angle_beta   90.00
_cell.angle_gamma   90.00
#
_symmetry.space_group_name_H-M   'P 1'
#
loop_
_entity.id
_entity.type
_entity.pdbx_description
1 polymer ?
#
loop_
_entity_poly.entity_id
_entity_poly.type
_entity_poly.pdbx_seq_one_letter_code
_entity_poly.pdbx_strand_id
1 'polypeptide(L)'
;FPGDPLPEIFVPGESAKQSVTSRPLVVKVMYPVWPLVVMAFLIGAVIFGGLWLLSAVTRAKKFTVVVNGMQRTYSLKAFGKCSLYSDSGNRIGSLERGLGKPAARLEEGCKEQVKIL
;
A
#
# COMPACT_ATOMS: atom_id res chain seq x y z
N PHE A 1 -67.03 -28.78 42.32
CA PHE A 1 -66.89 -27.89 43.49
C PHE A 1 -67.28 -26.47 43.10
N PRO A 2 -68.54 -26.07 43.26
CA PRO A 2 -68.94 -24.66 43.21
C PRO A 2 -68.75 -24.02 44.60
N GLY A 3 -68.10 -22.86 44.66
CA GLY A 3 -67.86 -22.12 45.92
C GLY A 3 -66.49 -22.35 46.57
N ASP A 4 -65.51 -22.86 45.83
CA ASP A 4 -64.14 -23.00 46.33
C ASP A 4 -63.35 -21.67 46.16
N PRO A 5 -62.92 -21.00 47.25
CA PRO A 5 -62.16 -19.74 47.19
C PRO A 5 -60.68 -19.92 46.78
N LEU A 6 -60.24 -21.15 46.51
CA LEU A 6 -58.86 -21.49 46.13
C LEU A 6 -58.27 -20.70 44.93
N PRO A 7 -59.03 -20.12 43.97
CA PRO A 7 -58.43 -19.31 42.89
C PRO A 7 -58.17 -17.83 43.24
N GLU A 8 -58.93 -17.23 44.17
CA GLU A 8 -58.92 -15.77 44.36
C GLU A 8 -57.68 -15.23 45.09
N ILE A 9 -57.08 -16.05 45.96
CA ILE A 9 -55.83 -15.72 46.66
C ILE A 9 -54.62 -15.60 45.73
N PHE A 10 -54.69 -16.15 44.51
CA PHE A 10 -53.62 -16.07 43.51
C PHE A 10 -53.84 -14.95 42.49
N VAL A 11 -54.99 -14.27 42.52
CA VAL A 11 -55.23 -13.09 41.68
C VAL A 11 -54.61 -11.89 42.38
N PRO A 12 -53.54 -11.29 41.82
CA PRO A 12 -52.93 -10.11 42.42
C PRO A 12 -53.97 -8.99 42.53
N GLY A 13 -54.18 -8.48 43.75
CA GLY A 13 -55.11 -7.39 44.03
C GLY A 13 -54.75 -6.11 43.27
N GLU A 14 -55.69 -5.17 43.16
CA GLU A 14 -55.52 -3.94 42.35
C GLU A 14 -54.25 -3.14 42.69
N SER A 15 -53.80 -3.12 43.95
CA SER A 15 -52.54 -2.48 44.34
C SER A 15 -51.30 -3.11 43.71
N ALA A 16 -51.30 -4.42 43.46
CA ALA A 16 -50.18 -5.10 42.81
C ALA A 16 -50.07 -4.76 41.31
N LYS A 17 -51.18 -4.39 40.67
CA LYS A 17 -51.21 -3.91 39.27
C LYS A 17 -50.61 -2.51 39.11
N GLN A 18 -50.49 -1.75 40.19
CA GLN A 18 -49.88 -0.41 40.21
C GLN A 18 -48.39 -0.41 40.59
N SER A 19 -47.85 -1.56 41.01
CA SER A 19 -46.46 -1.69 41.43
C SER A 19 -45.52 -1.80 40.22
N VAL A 20 -45.38 -0.72 39.46
CA VAL A 20 -44.38 -0.60 38.39
C VAL A 20 -43.07 -0.13 39.00
N THR A 21 -42.11 -1.04 39.17
CA THR A 21 -40.75 -0.69 39.59
C THR A 21 -39.91 -0.33 38.37
N SER A 22 -39.61 0.96 38.20
CA SER A 22 -38.63 1.42 37.23
C SER A 22 -37.25 1.47 37.88
N ARG A 23 -36.30 0.71 37.33
CA ARG A 23 -34.91 0.72 37.78
C ARG A 23 -34.04 1.36 36.69
N PRO A 24 -33.35 2.48 36.97
CA PRO A 24 -32.50 3.11 35.96
C PRO A 24 -31.32 2.18 35.62
N LEU A 25 -31.17 1.88 34.33
CA LEU A 25 -30.05 1.12 33.79
C LEU A 25 -28.95 2.11 33.37
N VAL A 26 -27.79 2.02 34.00
CA VAL A 26 -26.59 2.77 33.60
C VAL A 26 -25.87 1.97 32.53
N VAL A 27 -26.00 2.39 31.27
CA VAL A 27 -25.30 1.77 30.14
C VAL A 27 -23.94 2.46 29.98
N LYS A 28 -22.86 1.73 30.24
CA LYS A 28 -21.49 2.21 29.99
C LYS A 28 -21.07 1.82 28.58
N VAL A 29 -21.02 2.79 27.68
CA VAL A 29 -20.50 2.59 26.32
C VAL A 29 -18.97 2.71 26.36
N MET A 30 -18.28 1.65 25.97
CA MET A 30 -16.81 1.66 25.82
C MET A 30 -16.46 1.81 24.35
N TYR A 31 -15.75 2.89 24.01
CA TYR A 31 -15.22 3.10 22.67
C TYR A 31 -13.76 2.62 22.65
N PRO A 32 -13.46 1.45 22.05
CA PRO A 32 -12.09 0.99 21.97
C PRO A 32 -11.28 1.97 21.11
N VAL A 33 -10.13 2.40 21.61
CA VAL A 33 -9.25 3.36 20.90
C VAL A 33 -8.37 2.67 19.86
N TRP A 34 -8.14 1.36 20.01
CA TRP A 34 -7.25 0.59 19.13
C TRP A 34 -7.63 0.62 17.64
N PRO A 35 -8.91 0.64 17.20
CA PRO A 35 -9.24 0.74 15.78
C PRO A 35 -8.76 2.04 15.15
N LEU A 36 -8.80 3.14 15.91
CA LEU A 36 -8.30 4.44 15.46
C LEU A 36 -6.77 4.41 15.31
N VAL A 37 -6.07 3.77 16.25
CA VAL A 37 -4.62 3.60 16.20
C VAL A 37 -4.19 2.76 14.99
N VAL A 38 -4.89 1.65 14.74
CA VAL A 38 -4.64 0.81 13.56
C VAL A 38 -4.85 1.59 12.27
N MET A 39 -5.94 2.36 12.18
CA MET A 39 -6.22 3.17 10.99
C MET A 39 -5.15 4.25 10.77
N ALA A 40 -4.72 4.94 11.83
CA ALA A 40 -3.64 5.92 11.75
C ALA A 40 -2.32 5.29 11.29
N PHE A 41 -1.99 4.10 11.79
CA PHE A 41 -0.80 3.37 11.38
C PHE A 41 -0.85 2.96 9.90
N LEU A 42 -2.00 2.43 9.43
CA LEU A 42 -2.17 2.06 8.02
C LEU A 42 -2.01 3.27 7.10
N ILE A 43 -2.62 4.41 7.43
CA ILE A 43 -2.48 5.64 6.66
C ILE A 43 -1.02 6.09 6.64
N GLY A 44 -0.34 6.09 7.79
CA GLY A 44 1.07 6.42 7.89
C GLY A 44 1.95 5.50 7.05
N ALA A 45 1.70 4.20 7.08
CA ALA A 45 2.43 3.20 6.30
C ALA A 45 2.25 3.40 4.79
N VAL A 46 1.04 3.73 4.33
CA VAL A 46 0.78 4.03 2.91
C VAL A 46 1.54 5.27 2.46
N ILE A 47 1.49 6.36 3.24
CA ILE A 47 2.19 7.60 2.91
C ILE A 47 3.71 7.36 2.87
N PHE A 48 4.25 6.71 3.90
CA PHE A 48 5.68 6.47 4.00
C PHE A 48 6.18 5.51 2.92
N GLY A 49 5.42 4.43 2.66
CA GLY A 49 5.72 3.49 1.57
C GLY A 49 5.67 4.15 0.20
N GLY A 50 4.67 5.02 -0.04
CA GLY A 50 4.56 5.81 -1.27
C GLY A 50 5.74 6.75 -1.48
N LEU A 51 6.13 7.50 -0.44
CA LEU A 51 7.31 8.38 -0.47
C LEU A 51 8.61 7.61 -0.73
N TRP A 52 8.77 6.46 -0.08
CA TRP A 52 9.94 5.62 -0.24
C TRP A 52 10.06 5.07 -1.67
N LEU A 53 8.96 4.56 -2.23
CA LEU A 53 8.89 4.11 -3.61
C LEU A 53 9.17 5.24 -4.60
N LEU A 54 8.57 6.42 -4.40
CA LEU A 54 8.80 7.58 -5.25
C LEU A 54 10.28 8.00 -5.25
N SER A 55 10.90 8.03 -4.07
CA SER A 55 12.33 8.31 -3.92
C SER A 55 13.19 7.28 -4.64
N ALA A 56 12.85 5.98 -4.51
CA ALA A 56 13.55 4.90 -5.20
C ALA A 56 13.47 5.01 -6.74
N VAL A 57 12.31 5.38 -7.29
CA VAL A 57 12.09 5.53 -8.74
C VAL A 57 12.80 6.76 -9.31
N THR A 58 12.77 7.87 -8.58
CA THR A 58 13.38 9.14 -9.02
C THR A 58 14.91 9.11 -8.98
N ARG A 59 15.51 8.22 -8.18
CA ARG A 59 16.96 8.10 -8.05
C ARG A 59 17.60 7.57 -9.35
N ALA A 60 18.34 8.45 -10.01
CA ALA A 60 19.16 8.08 -11.16
C ALA A 60 20.33 7.20 -10.70
N LYS A 61 20.50 6.04 -11.34
CA LYS A 61 21.64 5.15 -11.13
C LYS A 61 22.60 5.33 -12.30
N LYS A 62 23.89 5.39 -11.99
CA LYS A 62 24.96 5.49 -12.98
C LYS A 62 25.29 4.08 -13.46
N PHE A 63 25.38 3.92 -14.77
CA PHE A 63 25.78 2.69 -15.43
C PHE A 63 26.96 2.99 -16.34
N THR A 64 27.93 2.10 -16.31
CA THR A 64 29.09 2.19 -17.16
C THR A 64 28.91 1.25 -18.33
N VAL A 65 28.92 1.79 -19.54
CA VAL A 65 28.75 1.06 -20.78
C VAL A 65 30.02 1.20 -21.59
N VAL A 66 30.55 0.07 -22.05
CA VAL A 66 31.70 0.02 -22.96
C VAL A 66 31.15 -0.15 -24.38
N VAL A 67 31.49 0.79 -25.26
CA VAL A 67 31.11 0.81 -26.68
C VAL A 67 32.41 0.80 -27.49
N ASN A 68 32.64 -0.26 -28.27
CA ASN A 68 33.88 -0.45 -29.07
C ASN A 68 35.18 -0.23 -28.26
N GLY A 69 35.19 -0.67 -26.99
CA GLY A 69 36.34 -0.51 -26.09
C GLY A 69 36.39 0.81 -25.31
N MET A 70 35.55 1.80 -25.64
CA MET A 70 35.47 3.06 -24.90
C MET A 70 34.41 3.04 -23.82
N GLN A 71 34.79 3.43 -22.61
CA GLN A 71 33.94 3.45 -21.43
C GLN A 71 33.18 4.78 -21.33
N ARG A 72 31.85 4.74 -21.37
CA ARG A 72 30.96 5.89 -21.15
C ARG A 72 30.05 5.64 -19.96
N THR A 73 29.80 6.68 -19.17
CA THR A 73 28.92 6.58 -17.99
C THR A 73 27.61 7.30 -18.25
N TYR A 74 26.50 6.58 -18.11
CA TYR A 74 25.14 7.10 -18.32
C TYR A 74 24.36 7.07 -17.00
N SER A 75 23.66 8.16 -16.68
CA SER A 75 22.74 8.23 -15.55
C SER A 75 21.31 8.02 -16.01
N LEU A 76 20.70 6.89 -15.63
CA LEU A 76 19.30 6.60 -15.97
C LEU A 76 18.44 6.53 -14.71
N LYS A 77 17.29 7.20 -14.73
CA LYS A 77 16.20 7.01 -13.76
C LYS A 77 15.54 5.63 -13.98
N ALA A 78 14.84 5.12 -12.97
CA ALA A 78 14.10 3.87 -13.12
C ALA A 78 13.11 3.96 -14.30
N PHE A 79 13.02 2.90 -15.11
CA PHE A 79 12.20 2.85 -16.34
C PHE A 79 12.61 3.86 -17.43
N GLY A 80 13.74 4.54 -17.27
CA GLY A 80 14.27 5.47 -18.26
C GLY A 80 14.93 4.77 -19.44
N LYS A 81 14.98 5.48 -20.57
CA LYS A 81 15.70 5.09 -21.79
C LYS A 81 16.70 6.17 -22.15
N CYS A 82 17.88 5.78 -22.62
CA CYS A 82 18.92 6.70 -23.09
C CYS A 82 19.49 6.19 -24.42
N SER A 83 19.63 7.06 -25.42
CA SER A 83 20.25 6.69 -26.70
C SER A 83 21.77 6.52 -26.53
N LEU A 84 22.28 5.42 -27.07
CA LEU A 84 23.70 5.15 -27.18
C LEU A 84 24.20 5.64 -28.55
N TYR A 85 25.32 6.36 -28.53
CA TYR A 85 25.98 6.88 -29.71
C TYR A 85 27.39 6.32 -29.81
N SER A 86 27.82 6.05 -31.04
CA SER A 86 29.18 5.65 -31.38
C SER A 86 30.13 6.83 -31.29
N ASP A 87 31.42 6.56 -31.49
CA ASP A 87 32.44 7.60 -31.57
C ASP A 87 32.24 8.47 -32.81
N SER A 88 31.80 7.85 -33.91
CA SER A 88 31.43 8.50 -35.17
C SER A 88 30.15 9.35 -35.09
N GLY A 89 29.52 9.45 -33.91
CA GLY A 89 28.26 10.15 -33.71
C GLY A 89 27.02 9.40 -34.21
N ASN A 90 27.18 8.20 -34.77
CA ASN A 90 26.06 7.40 -35.24
C ASN A 90 25.29 6.77 -34.06
N ARG A 91 23.97 6.64 -34.18
CA ARG A 91 23.13 6.02 -33.15
C ARG A 91 23.27 4.50 -33.23
N ILE A 92 23.61 3.87 -32.10
CA ILE A 92 23.86 2.42 -32.02
C ILE A 92 22.63 1.70 -31.46
N GLY A 93 21.92 2.35 -30.53
CA GLY A 93 20.83 1.71 -29.80
C GLY A 93 20.27 2.55 -28.66
N SER A 94 19.51 1.89 -27.79
CA SER A 94 19.00 2.43 -26.54
C SER A 94 19.42 1.57 -25.35
N LEU A 95 19.86 2.24 -24.27
CA LEU A 95 19.98 1.63 -22.95
C LEU A 95 18.66 1.81 -22.22
N GLU A 96 18.05 0.72 -21.77
CA GLU A 96 16.78 0.72 -21.03
C GLU A 96 16.99 0.18 -19.61
N ARG A 97 16.45 0.88 -18.62
CA ARG A 97 16.52 0.46 -17.21
C ARG A 97 15.18 -0.13 -16.77
N GLY A 98 15.13 -1.43 -16.53
CA GLY A 98 13.98 -2.09 -15.88
C GLY A 98 14.10 -2.13 -14.35
N LEU A 99 13.29 -2.99 -13.72
CA LEU A 99 13.39 -3.33 -12.28
C LEU A 99 14.66 -4.12 -11.93
N GLY A 100 15.22 -4.84 -12.91
CA GLY A 100 16.39 -5.71 -12.74
C GLY A 100 17.66 -5.16 -13.39
N LYS A 101 18.38 -6.04 -14.10
CA LYS A 101 19.59 -5.66 -14.85
C LYS A 101 19.20 -4.73 -16.02
N PRO A 102 19.98 -3.66 -16.28
CA PRO A 102 19.76 -2.83 -17.46
C PRO A 102 19.96 -3.66 -18.74
N ALA A 103 19.15 -3.39 -19.76
CA ALA A 103 19.26 -4.04 -21.06
C ALA A 103 19.69 -3.01 -22.11
N ALA A 104 20.70 -3.34 -22.90
CA ALA A 104 21.05 -2.58 -24.09
C ALA A 104 20.31 -3.20 -25.29
N ARG A 105 19.51 -2.40 -25.98
CA ARG A 105 18.83 -2.79 -27.21
C ARG A 105 19.54 -2.09 -28.38
N LEU A 106 20.19 -2.88 -29.22
CA LEU A 106 20.87 -2.39 -30.43
C LEU A 106 19.84 -2.19 -31.54
N GLU A 107 20.06 -1.21 -32.41
CA GLU A 107 19.27 -1.07 -33.64
C GLU A 107 19.63 -2.18 -34.65
N GLU A 108 18.64 -2.59 -35.45
CA GLU A 108 18.81 -3.67 -36.43
C GLU A 108 19.90 -3.29 -37.44
N GLY A 109 20.93 -4.15 -37.57
CA GLY A 109 22.07 -3.92 -38.47
C GLY A 109 23.34 -3.37 -37.81
N CYS A 110 23.32 -3.08 -36.50
CA CYS A 110 24.51 -2.63 -35.78
C CYS A 110 25.46 -3.80 -35.44
N LYS A 111 26.75 -3.70 -35.83
CA LYS A 111 27.80 -4.70 -35.53
C LYS A 111 28.67 -4.34 -34.32
N GLU A 112 28.38 -3.24 -33.64
CA GLU A 112 29.22 -2.74 -32.56
C GLU A 112 29.00 -3.54 -31.27
N GLN A 113 30.10 -3.80 -30.54
CA GLN A 113 30.04 -4.52 -29.28
C GLN A 113 29.70 -3.57 -28.14
N VAL A 114 28.60 -3.85 -27.44
CA VAL A 114 28.17 -3.10 -26.26
C VAL A 114 28.18 -4.02 -25.03
N LYS A 115 28.98 -3.64 -24.03
CA LYS A 115 29.06 -4.37 -22.75
C LYS A 115 28.71 -3.44 -21.60
N ILE A 116 27.78 -3.86 -20.75
CA ILE A 116 27.42 -3.16 -19.52
C ILE A 116 28.27 -3.73 -18.38
N LEU A 117 28.93 -2.86 -17.61
CA LEU A 117 29.71 -3.21 -16.42
C LEU A 117 28.86 -3.12 -15.15
#